data_AF-A0A1V1I138-F1
#
_entry.id   AF-A0A1V1I138-F1
#
_cell.length_a   1.000
_cell.length_b   1.000
_cell.length_c   1.000
_cell.angle_alpha   90.00
_cell.angle_beta   90.00
_cell.angle_gamma   90.00
#
_symmetry.space_group_name_H-M   'P 1'
#
loop_
_entity.id
_entity.type
_entity.pdbx_description
1 polymer ?
#
loop_
_entity_poly.entity_id
_entity_poly.type
_entity_poly.pdbx_seq_one_letter_code
_entity_poly.pdbx_strand_id
1 'polypeptide(L)'
;MACNKKTCGCNFNVKTVGKCNASKLNIDGSKVDNLNWTEISVPEILCIPKLKPDIEEIDQVYAKIILDNVKLIETPFAYKQYILYTFYISVNGLSTSLPGLITTLTEDVAAILNTPLETTLIAAFNTLETTLGALTATPGVPELIKTVNKLETTIFDLINNINVAVTAVSTAADNLIAALKRIPFSAQAICEAIKSLTDTLDELTTLINSIVGVLTGILNSLNNAVASIKDTAVITAVNALVGVLTTLINTTIPPLVATTTKSINSILSALTQVDCDNAYAFTLIGNAEGTCLSGRKLIIEGTLKQKIVYTAEVDTQSVHSAHYEVPFMAFIIPYAKFEGLTYQKNIEVYDPVTNGPIFINGYVYDPSVGITVDLCEEFNIEKCIEDVYVYALDPRRIFKNVTVFLKAKPGASCN
;
A
#
# COMPACT_ATOMS: atom_id res chain seq x y z
N MET A 1 34.22 -13.12 75.70
CA MET A 1 34.71 -13.52 74.37
C MET A 1 33.52 -13.85 73.50
N ALA A 2 33.57 -13.32 72.28
CA ALA A 2 32.51 -13.23 71.29
C ALA A 2 31.78 -14.56 71.00
N CYS A 3 30.45 -14.48 70.86
CA CYS A 3 29.71 -15.40 70.00
C CYS A 3 29.21 -14.60 68.78
N ASN A 4 30.01 -14.67 67.72
CA ASN A 4 29.70 -14.14 66.41
C ASN A 4 28.82 -15.18 65.68
N LYS A 5 27.50 -15.01 65.75
CA LYS A 5 26.55 -15.55 64.76
C LYS A 5 25.51 -14.47 64.46
N LYS A 6 25.90 -13.50 63.64
CA LYS A 6 24.95 -12.73 62.83
C LYS A 6 24.28 -13.70 61.86
N THR A 7 23.14 -14.25 62.26
CA THR A 7 22.12 -14.62 61.31
C THR A 7 21.61 -13.32 60.69
N CYS A 8 21.75 -13.15 59.38
CA CYS A 8 21.00 -12.15 58.63
C CYS A 8 19.52 -12.53 58.77
N GLY A 9 18.87 -12.04 59.83
CA GLY A 9 17.45 -12.20 60.03
C GLY A 9 16.71 -11.33 59.03
N CYS A 10 16.16 -11.95 57.99
CA CYS A 10 15.04 -11.38 57.26
C CYS A 10 13.83 -11.32 58.21
N ASN A 11 13.83 -10.34 59.11
CA ASN A 11 12.81 -10.18 60.15
C ASN A 11 11.71 -9.23 59.65
N PHE A 12 11.12 -9.56 58.50
CA PHE A 12 9.98 -8.83 57.94
C PHE A 12 8.81 -9.81 57.74
N ASN A 13 8.22 -10.27 58.84
CA ASN A 13 7.01 -11.08 58.82
C ASN A 13 5.75 -10.21 58.64
N VAL A 14 5.81 -9.19 57.79
CA VAL A 14 4.63 -8.36 57.50
C VAL A 14 3.69 -9.16 56.60
N LYS A 15 2.47 -9.42 57.06
CA LYS A 15 1.50 -10.18 56.27
C LYS A 15 0.94 -9.31 55.15
N THR A 16 1.29 -9.62 53.91
CA THR A 16 0.74 -8.94 52.72
C THR A 16 -0.48 -9.67 52.18
N VAL A 17 -1.56 -8.95 51.90
CA VAL A 17 -2.82 -9.49 51.37
C VAL A 17 -3.19 -8.75 50.07
N GLY A 18 -3.65 -9.52 49.07
CA GLY A 18 -4.01 -9.00 47.74
C GLY A 18 -3.03 -9.37 46.62
N LYS A 19 -1.96 -10.12 46.94
CA LYS A 19 -1.03 -10.67 45.95
C LYS A 19 -1.69 -11.77 45.12
N CYS A 20 -1.28 -11.87 43.86
CA CYS A 20 -1.64 -12.96 42.95
C CYS A 20 -0.37 -13.64 42.42
N ASN A 21 -0.55 -14.82 41.84
CA ASN A 21 0.55 -15.55 41.24
C ASN A 21 0.73 -15.10 39.79
N ALA A 22 1.68 -14.18 39.56
CA ALA A 22 2.02 -13.66 38.23
C ALA A 22 2.50 -14.77 37.27
N SER A 23 3.08 -15.86 37.77
CA SER A 23 3.50 -17.01 36.95
C SER A 23 2.33 -17.77 36.31
N LYS A 24 1.07 -17.47 36.67
CA LYS A 24 -0.12 -18.00 35.99
C LYS A 24 -0.50 -17.19 34.74
N LEU A 25 0.12 -16.04 34.50
CA LEU A 25 -0.10 -15.25 33.29
C LEU A 25 0.65 -15.89 32.13
N ASN A 26 -0.06 -16.22 31.04
CA ASN A 26 0.60 -16.72 29.83
C ASN A 26 1.24 -15.54 29.06
N ILE A 27 2.58 -15.55 28.96
CA ILE A 27 3.40 -14.54 28.26
C ILE A 27 4.42 -15.24 27.34
N ASP A 28 4.11 -16.45 26.88
CA ASP A 28 5.01 -17.29 26.05
C ASP A 28 5.34 -16.71 24.65
N GLY A 29 4.68 -15.62 24.25
CA GLY A 29 4.84 -14.98 22.95
C GLY A 29 4.36 -15.82 21.77
N SER A 30 3.67 -16.95 22.01
CA SER A 30 3.15 -17.83 20.97
C SER A 30 2.01 -17.16 20.17
N LYS A 31 1.29 -16.24 20.83
CA LYS A 31 0.34 -15.31 20.21
C LYS A 31 0.74 -13.87 20.52
N VAL A 32 0.67 -13.00 19.50
CA VAL A 32 1.02 -11.58 19.63
C VAL A 32 0.13 -10.89 20.68
N ASP A 33 -1.14 -11.25 20.77
CA ASP A 33 -2.11 -10.71 21.73
C ASP A 33 -1.74 -11.01 23.20
N ASN A 34 -0.91 -12.01 23.46
CA ASN A 34 -0.44 -12.34 24.80
C ASN A 34 0.69 -11.41 25.29
N LEU A 35 1.25 -10.59 24.40
CA LEU A 35 2.38 -9.69 24.69
C LEU A 35 1.95 -8.27 25.10
N ASN A 36 0.63 -8.02 25.23
CA ASN A 36 0.10 -6.74 25.66
C ASN A 36 0.11 -6.61 27.20
N TRP A 37 1.27 -6.34 27.80
CA TRP A 37 1.38 -6.16 29.26
C TRP A 37 2.42 -5.10 29.64
N THR A 38 2.34 -4.65 30.89
CA THR A 38 3.34 -3.77 31.52
C THR A 38 3.45 -4.10 33.01
N GLU A 39 4.61 -3.80 33.59
CA GLU A 39 4.85 -3.86 35.02
C GLU A 39 5.20 -2.44 35.50
N ILE A 40 4.58 -2.01 36.59
CA ILE A 40 4.89 -0.75 37.24
C ILE A 40 5.23 -0.97 38.71
N SER A 41 6.10 -0.10 39.23
CA SER A 41 6.32 0.04 40.67
C SER A 41 5.68 1.36 41.13
N VAL A 42 4.90 1.30 42.21
CA VAL A 42 4.29 2.48 42.84
C VAL A 42 4.96 2.73 44.20
N PRO A 43 6.07 3.50 44.24
CA PRO A 43 6.78 3.83 45.47
C PRO A 43 6.13 5.03 46.17
N GLU A 44 5.95 4.92 47.49
CA GLU A 44 5.21 5.90 48.28
C GLU A 44 5.82 6.06 49.68
N ILE A 45 5.64 7.25 50.25
CA ILE A 45 5.86 7.53 51.67
C ILE A 45 4.50 7.88 52.28
N LEU A 46 4.01 7.01 53.16
CA LEU A 46 2.70 7.12 53.80
C LEU A 46 2.87 7.66 55.23
N CYS A 47 2.16 8.74 55.54
CA CYS A 47 2.18 9.35 56.87
C CYS A 47 1.01 8.85 57.71
N ILE A 48 1.25 8.51 58.98
CA ILE A 48 0.19 8.17 59.92
C ILE A 48 -0.62 9.44 60.26
N PRO A 49 -1.96 9.41 60.12
CA PRO A 49 -2.82 10.53 60.51
C PRO A 49 -2.54 11.01 61.94
N LYS A 50 -2.57 12.32 62.18
CA LYS A 50 -2.24 12.92 63.49
C LYS A 50 -3.04 12.32 64.66
N LEU A 51 -4.31 11.97 64.41
CA LEU A 51 -5.23 11.40 65.39
C LEU A 51 -4.95 9.93 65.74
N LYS A 52 -4.05 9.25 65.03
CA LYS A 52 -3.67 7.87 65.29
C LYS A 52 -2.32 7.83 66.00
N PRO A 53 -2.09 6.84 66.89
CA PRO A 53 -0.85 6.72 67.64
C PRO A 53 0.32 6.34 66.74
N ASP A 54 1.53 6.54 67.28
CA ASP A 54 2.80 6.24 66.64
C ASP A 54 2.98 4.72 66.46
N ILE A 55 3.77 4.31 65.46
CA ILE A 55 3.93 2.91 65.06
C ILE A 55 5.05 2.26 65.89
N GLU A 56 4.74 1.13 66.52
CA GLU A 56 5.75 0.22 67.06
C GLU A 56 6.14 -0.84 66.02
N GLU A 57 5.14 -1.52 65.43
CA GLU A 57 5.33 -2.59 64.45
C GLU A 57 4.24 -2.59 63.36
N ILE A 58 4.61 -2.90 62.12
CA ILE A 58 3.65 -3.08 61.02
C ILE A 58 3.23 -4.54 60.95
N ASP A 59 1.95 -4.83 61.22
CA ASP A 59 1.46 -6.21 61.26
C ASP A 59 1.07 -6.71 59.86
N GLN A 60 0.24 -5.92 59.15
CA GLN A 60 -0.38 -6.36 57.91
C GLN A 60 -0.57 -5.22 56.91
N VAL A 61 -0.46 -5.55 55.62
CA VAL A 61 -0.73 -4.62 54.53
C VAL A 61 -1.69 -5.24 53.53
N TYR A 62 -2.79 -4.54 53.30
CA TYR A 62 -3.73 -4.84 52.23
C TYR A 62 -3.51 -3.85 51.09
N ALA A 63 -3.47 -4.37 49.87
CA ALA A 63 -3.41 -3.56 48.67
C ALA A 63 -4.46 -4.07 47.67
N LYS A 64 -5.15 -3.15 47.00
CA LYS A 64 -6.16 -3.43 45.98
C LYS A 64 -6.07 -2.38 44.89
N ILE A 65 -6.08 -2.84 43.64
CA ILE A 65 -6.10 -1.96 42.47
C ILE A 65 -7.54 -1.75 42.01
N ILE A 66 -7.94 -0.48 41.88
CA ILE A 66 -9.14 -0.06 41.18
C ILE A 66 -8.70 0.60 39.88
N LEU A 67 -9.35 0.24 38.77
CA LEU A 67 -9.12 0.87 37.48
C LEU A 67 -10.22 1.90 37.32
N ASP A 68 -9.83 3.13 37.04
CA ASP A 68 -10.73 4.27 36.94
C ASP A 68 -11.08 4.52 35.47
N ASN A 69 -10.10 4.40 34.57
CA ASN A 69 -10.27 4.61 33.14
C ASN A 69 -9.24 3.79 32.34
N VAL A 70 -9.67 3.29 31.18
CA VAL A 70 -8.82 2.60 30.22
C VAL A 70 -9.14 3.19 28.85
N LYS A 71 -8.15 3.85 28.24
CA LYS A 71 -8.34 4.57 26.99
C LYS A 71 -7.27 4.19 25.98
N LEU A 72 -7.70 3.69 24.83
CA LEU A 72 -6.82 3.51 23.67
C LEU A 72 -6.66 4.84 22.93
N ILE A 73 -5.43 5.22 22.65
CA ILE A 73 -5.10 6.41 21.88
C ILE A 73 -4.15 6.08 20.74
N GLU A 74 -4.20 6.89 19.69
CA GLU A 74 -3.19 6.88 18.64
C GLU A 74 -1.90 7.51 19.15
N THR A 75 -0.77 6.94 18.72
CA THR A 75 0.57 7.46 18.97
C THR A 75 1.42 7.30 17.72
N PRO A 76 2.51 8.09 17.58
CA PRO A 76 3.40 7.93 16.44
C PRO A 76 3.98 6.52 16.35
N PHE A 77 4.23 6.06 15.12
CA PHE A 77 4.98 4.85 14.84
C PHE A 77 5.95 5.10 13.68
N ALA A 78 6.96 4.25 13.58
CA ALA A 78 7.89 4.25 12.48
C ALA A 78 7.82 2.90 11.76
N TYR A 79 7.96 2.95 10.45
CA TYR A 79 7.97 1.75 9.63
C TYR A 79 9.06 1.85 8.56
N LYS A 80 9.49 0.69 8.07
CA LYS A 80 10.33 0.58 6.89
C LYS A 80 9.52 -0.11 5.79
N GLN A 81 9.39 0.59 4.67
CA GLN A 81 8.74 0.10 3.46
C GLN A 81 9.71 -0.77 2.66
N TYR A 82 9.16 -1.80 2.04
CA TYR A 82 9.80 -2.74 1.16
C TYR A 82 8.93 -3.01 -0.05
N ILE A 83 9.56 -3.51 -1.11
CA ILE A 83 8.88 -3.95 -2.33
C ILE A 83 8.74 -5.46 -2.25
N LEU A 84 7.57 -5.98 -2.59
CA LEU A 84 7.34 -7.43 -2.59
C LEU A 84 8.25 -8.10 -3.62
N TYR A 85 8.83 -9.24 -3.25
CA TYR A 85 9.77 -9.95 -4.13
C TYR A 85 9.07 -10.51 -5.38
N THR A 86 7.80 -10.90 -5.24
CA THR A 86 6.93 -11.31 -6.35
C THR A 86 6.76 -10.20 -7.38
N PHE A 87 6.53 -8.95 -6.94
CA PHE A 87 6.47 -7.78 -7.81
C PHE A 87 7.81 -7.55 -8.52
N TYR A 88 8.92 -7.61 -7.78
CA TYR A 88 10.26 -7.44 -8.35
C TYR A 88 10.55 -8.46 -9.47
N ILE A 89 10.21 -9.74 -9.26
CA ILE A 89 10.40 -10.78 -10.30
C ILE A 89 9.51 -10.52 -11.51
N SER A 90 8.24 -10.19 -11.31
CA SER A 90 7.28 -10.02 -12.42
C SER A 90 7.71 -8.89 -13.36
N VAL A 91 8.21 -7.78 -12.81
CA VAL A 91 8.63 -6.64 -13.62
C VAL A 91 10.04 -6.79 -14.22
N ASN A 92 10.93 -7.55 -13.59
CA ASN A 92 12.28 -7.77 -14.14
C ASN A 92 12.26 -8.50 -15.49
N GLY A 93 11.29 -9.40 -15.71
CA GLY A 93 11.11 -10.05 -17.00
C GLY A 93 10.84 -9.06 -18.13
N LEU A 94 10.10 -7.98 -17.84
CA LEU A 94 9.71 -6.97 -18.84
C LEU A 94 10.90 -6.28 -19.48
N SER A 95 11.98 -6.02 -18.74
CA SER A 95 13.16 -5.35 -19.31
C SER A 95 13.82 -6.16 -20.44
N THR A 96 13.54 -7.46 -20.53
CA THR A 96 14.08 -8.35 -21.57
C THR A 96 13.10 -8.60 -22.70
N SER A 97 11.82 -8.79 -22.40
CA SER A 97 10.80 -9.11 -23.39
C SER A 97 10.23 -7.89 -24.11
N LEU A 98 10.05 -6.76 -23.40
CA LEU A 98 9.37 -5.58 -23.92
C LEU A 98 10.05 -4.98 -25.16
N PRO A 99 11.38 -4.84 -25.25
CA PRO A 99 12.01 -4.28 -26.46
C PRO A 99 11.66 -5.06 -27.73
N GLY A 100 11.70 -6.40 -27.66
CA GLY A 100 11.36 -7.24 -28.82
C GLY A 100 9.90 -7.12 -29.23
N LEU A 101 8.98 -7.05 -28.26
CA LEU A 101 7.55 -6.87 -28.51
C LEU A 101 7.26 -5.51 -29.17
N ILE A 102 7.93 -4.44 -28.71
CA ILE A 102 7.80 -3.09 -29.29
C ILE A 102 8.35 -3.06 -30.71
N THR A 103 9.51 -3.68 -30.97
CA THR A 103 10.04 -3.80 -32.34
C THR A 103 9.04 -4.48 -33.27
N THR A 104 8.49 -5.64 -32.89
CA THR A 104 7.47 -6.34 -33.69
C THR A 104 6.25 -5.47 -33.94
N LEU A 105 5.73 -4.77 -32.92
CA LEU A 105 4.61 -3.84 -33.10
C LEU A 105 4.93 -2.73 -34.11
N THR A 106 6.11 -2.11 -34.01
CA THR A 106 6.51 -1.04 -34.92
C THR A 106 6.64 -1.52 -36.37
N GLU A 107 7.14 -2.75 -36.59
CA GLU A 107 7.23 -3.38 -37.90
C GLU A 107 5.83 -3.68 -38.48
N ASP A 108 4.91 -4.20 -37.67
CA ASP A 108 3.53 -4.49 -38.09
C ASP A 108 2.75 -3.22 -38.45
N VAL A 109 2.91 -2.14 -37.67
CA VAL A 109 2.32 -0.83 -37.98
C VAL A 109 2.90 -0.28 -39.28
N ALA A 110 4.23 -0.35 -39.46
CA ALA A 110 4.88 0.11 -40.69
C ALA A 110 4.41 -0.69 -41.93
N ALA A 111 4.09 -1.98 -41.78
CA ALA A 111 3.54 -2.79 -42.86
C ALA A 111 2.15 -2.31 -43.33
N ILE A 112 1.33 -1.76 -42.43
CA ILE A 112 0.05 -1.11 -42.76
C ILE A 112 0.26 0.24 -43.44
N LEU A 113 1.17 1.06 -42.92
CA LEU A 113 1.35 2.44 -43.40
C LEU A 113 2.08 2.48 -44.74
N ASN A 114 3.25 1.87 -44.84
CA ASN A 114 4.18 2.11 -45.95
C ASN A 114 3.65 1.60 -47.29
N THR A 115 3.27 0.33 -47.39
CA THR A 115 2.90 -0.27 -48.70
C THR A 115 1.42 -0.01 -49.07
N PRO A 116 0.44 -0.35 -48.21
CA PRO A 116 -0.99 -0.16 -48.52
C PRO A 116 -1.40 1.31 -48.61
N LEU A 117 -1.07 2.13 -47.61
CA LEU A 117 -1.57 3.50 -47.52
C LEU A 117 -0.65 4.49 -48.24
N GLU A 118 0.61 4.63 -47.81
CA GLU A 118 1.54 5.63 -48.33
C GLU A 118 1.97 5.37 -49.78
N THR A 119 2.20 4.11 -50.16
CA THR A 119 2.64 3.80 -51.53
C THR A 119 1.45 3.56 -52.46
N THR A 120 0.61 2.57 -52.16
CA THR A 120 -0.42 2.10 -53.10
C THR A 120 -1.57 3.11 -53.23
N LEU A 121 -2.12 3.55 -52.09
CA LEU A 121 -3.30 4.42 -52.11
C LEU A 121 -2.95 5.84 -52.56
N ILE A 122 -1.90 6.46 -52.03
CA ILE A 122 -1.47 7.80 -52.46
C ILE A 122 -1.06 7.82 -53.95
N ALA A 123 -0.40 6.77 -54.47
CA ALA A 123 -0.12 6.70 -55.91
C ALA A 123 -1.41 6.65 -56.76
N ALA A 124 -2.44 5.96 -56.28
CA ALA A 124 -3.74 5.91 -56.95
C ALA A 124 -4.46 7.26 -56.92
N PHE A 125 -4.38 8.01 -55.80
CA PHE A 125 -4.88 9.38 -55.71
C PHE A 125 -4.16 10.32 -56.68
N ASN A 126 -2.82 10.33 -56.68
CA ASN A 126 -2.01 11.14 -57.62
C ASN A 126 -2.37 10.86 -59.11
N THR A 127 -2.60 9.59 -59.44
CA THR A 127 -3.01 9.18 -60.79
C THR A 127 -4.38 9.74 -61.15
N LEU A 128 -5.34 9.69 -60.21
CA LEU A 128 -6.67 10.26 -60.40
C LEU A 128 -6.58 11.78 -60.57
N GLU A 129 -5.86 12.49 -59.70
CA GLU A 129 -5.71 13.94 -59.75
C GLU A 129 -5.09 14.43 -61.07
N THR A 130 -4.04 13.75 -61.55
CA THR A 130 -3.42 14.04 -62.85
C THR A 130 -4.44 13.91 -63.97
N THR A 131 -5.27 12.86 -63.94
CA THR A 131 -6.29 12.62 -64.96
C THR A 131 -7.40 13.68 -64.90
N LEU A 132 -7.88 14.02 -63.70
CA LEU A 132 -8.90 15.05 -63.51
C LEU A 132 -8.38 16.45 -63.90
N GLY A 133 -7.12 16.75 -63.65
CA GLY A 133 -6.47 18.00 -64.05
C GLY A 133 -6.49 18.25 -65.56
N ALA A 134 -6.36 17.18 -66.37
CA ALA A 134 -6.48 17.25 -67.82
C ALA A 134 -7.93 17.47 -68.30
N LEU A 135 -8.94 17.27 -67.44
CA LEU A 135 -10.37 17.28 -67.75
C LEU A 135 -11.13 18.42 -67.06
N THR A 136 -10.44 19.47 -66.63
CA THR A 136 -11.02 20.60 -65.86
C THR A 136 -12.15 21.36 -66.57
N ALA A 137 -12.21 21.29 -67.91
CA ALA A 137 -13.29 21.89 -68.69
C ALA A 137 -14.62 21.11 -68.61
N THR A 138 -14.59 19.85 -68.15
CA THR A 138 -15.77 18.99 -68.04
C THR A 138 -16.64 19.43 -66.85
N PRO A 139 -17.96 19.64 -67.03
CA PRO A 139 -18.86 20.02 -65.94
C PRO A 139 -18.80 19.05 -64.76
N GLY A 140 -18.65 19.57 -63.54
CA GLY A 140 -18.57 18.79 -62.30
C GLY A 140 -17.16 18.35 -61.90
N VAL A 141 -16.19 18.29 -62.83
CA VAL A 141 -14.80 17.89 -62.53
C VAL A 141 -14.10 18.82 -61.54
N PRO A 142 -14.24 20.16 -61.60
CA PRO A 142 -13.62 21.05 -60.61
C PRO A 142 -14.07 20.79 -59.17
N GLU A 143 -15.32 20.38 -58.95
CA GLU A 143 -15.84 20.06 -57.61
C GLU A 143 -15.41 18.66 -57.16
N LEU A 144 -15.30 17.72 -58.10
CA LEU A 144 -14.72 16.40 -57.84
C LEU A 144 -13.26 16.52 -57.40
N ILE A 145 -12.44 17.36 -58.05
CA ILE A 145 -11.05 17.61 -57.63
C ILE A 145 -10.99 18.07 -56.18
N LYS A 146 -11.80 19.06 -55.78
CA LYS A 146 -11.85 19.50 -54.37
C LYS A 146 -12.19 18.35 -53.42
N THR A 147 -13.12 17.48 -53.83
CA THR A 147 -13.51 16.31 -53.04
C THR A 147 -12.34 15.33 -52.92
N VAL A 148 -11.68 14.99 -54.03
CA VAL A 148 -10.52 14.08 -54.07
C VAL A 148 -9.40 14.60 -53.18
N ASN A 149 -9.01 15.87 -53.29
CA ASN A 149 -7.96 16.46 -52.46
C ASN A 149 -8.31 16.40 -50.96
N LYS A 150 -9.58 16.59 -50.59
CA LYS A 150 -10.04 16.46 -49.20
C LYS A 150 -9.94 15.01 -48.70
N LEU A 151 -10.27 14.04 -49.55
CA LEU A 151 -10.17 12.62 -49.22
C LEU A 151 -8.70 12.18 -49.10
N GLU A 152 -7.83 12.70 -49.96
CA GLU A 152 -6.38 12.48 -49.87
C GLU A 152 -5.82 13.07 -48.56
N THR A 153 -6.21 14.30 -48.20
CA THR A 153 -5.85 14.92 -46.91
C THR A 153 -6.30 14.05 -45.73
N THR A 154 -7.50 13.46 -45.80
CA THR A 154 -8.00 12.55 -44.76
C THR A 154 -7.10 11.33 -44.57
N ILE A 155 -6.49 10.82 -45.65
CA ILE A 155 -5.55 9.70 -45.59
C ILE A 155 -4.23 10.15 -44.95
N PHE A 156 -3.69 11.29 -45.35
CA PHE A 156 -2.47 11.84 -44.74
C PHE A 156 -2.63 12.07 -43.24
N ASP A 157 -3.76 12.63 -42.82
CA ASP A 157 -4.07 12.83 -41.39
C ASP A 157 -4.14 11.48 -40.64
N LEU A 158 -4.78 10.46 -41.22
CA LEU A 158 -4.84 9.13 -40.63
C LEU A 158 -3.45 8.52 -40.45
N ILE A 159 -2.61 8.57 -41.50
CA ILE A 159 -1.24 8.05 -41.47
C ILE A 159 -0.42 8.78 -40.40
N ASN A 160 -0.49 10.11 -40.38
CA ASN A 160 0.21 10.93 -39.40
C ASN A 160 -0.23 10.62 -37.97
N ASN A 161 -1.53 10.48 -37.71
CA ASN A 161 -2.03 10.15 -36.39
C ASN A 161 -1.55 8.77 -35.91
N ILE A 162 -1.51 7.76 -36.80
CA ILE A 162 -0.97 6.44 -36.45
C ILE A 162 0.55 6.51 -36.18
N ASN A 163 1.30 7.24 -37.01
CA ASN A 163 2.75 7.45 -36.81
C ASN A 163 3.05 8.13 -35.46
N VAL A 164 2.27 9.14 -35.09
CA VAL A 164 2.38 9.82 -33.79
C VAL A 164 2.06 8.83 -32.66
N ALA A 165 0.98 8.06 -32.77
CA ALA A 165 0.58 7.10 -31.74
C ALA A 165 1.62 5.99 -31.53
N VAL A 166 2.17 5.39 -32.59
CA VAL A 166 3.20 4.34 -32.46
C VAL A 166 4.52 4.88 -31.90
N THR A 167 4.85 6.14 -32.20
CA THR A 167 5.99 6.84 -31.59
C THR A 167 5.77 7.08 -30.10
N ALA A 168 4.55 7.47 -29.69
CA ALA A 168 4.17 7.62 -28.30
C ALA A 168 4.27 6.30 -27.53
N VAL A 169 3.82 5.19 -28.12
CA VAL A 169 3.98 3.84 -27.57
C VAL A 169 5.46 3.51 -27.34
N SER A 170 6.31 3.75 -28.34
CA SER A 170 7.75 3.50 -28.23
C SER A 170 8.39 4.33 -27.10
N THR A 171 8.00 5.60 -27.00
CA THR A 171 8.47 6.51 -25.93
C THR A 171 8.00 6.04 -24.55
N ALA A 172 6.73 5.62 -24.41
CA ALA A 172 6.20 5.11 -23.15
C ALA A 172 6.89 3.80 -22.72
N ALA A 173 7.23 2.94 -23.68
CA ALA A 173 8.00 1.72 -23.42
C ALA A 173 9.43 2.03 -22.95
N ASP A 174 10.11 3.00 -23.56
CA ASP A 174 11.43 3.44 -23.13
C ASP A 174 11.39 4.02 -21.70
N ASN A 175 10.36 4.80 -21.37
CA ASN A 175 10.14 5.33 -20.03
C ASN A 175 9.93 4.19 -19.01
N LEU A 176 9.17 3.16 -19.36
CA LEU A 176 9.02 1.96 -18.53
C LEU A 176 10.36 1.24 -18.33
N ILE A 177 11.14 1.04 -19.39
CA ILE A 177 12.48 0.42 -19.31
C ILE A 177 13.41 1.25 -18.42
N ALA A 178 13.35 2.58 -18.49
CA ALA A 178 14.10 3.47 -17.63
C ALA A 178 13.67 3.35 -16.16
N ALA A 179 12.37 3.26 -15.89
CA ALA A 179 11.83 3.05 -14.54
C ALA A 179 12.28 1.72 -13.94
N LEU A 180 12.31 0.64 -14.73
CA LEU A 180 12.78 -0.69 -14.31
C LEU A 180 14.26 -0.70 -13.90
N LYS A 181 15.08 0.16 -14.51
CA LYS A 181 16.52 0.26 -14.24
C LYS A 181 16.87 1.27 -13.14
N ARG A 182 15.88 1.96 -12.57
CA ARG A 182 16.10 3.05 -11.62
C ARG A 182 16.57 2.52 -10.26
N ILE A 183 17.54 3.22 -9.67
CA ILE A 183 17.99 3.00 -8.29
C ILE A 183 17.79 4.32 -7.52
N PRO A 184 17.04 4.33 -6.38
CA PRO A 184 16.36 3.18 -5.79
C PRO A 184 15.16 2.71 -6.63
N PHE A 185 14.94 1.40 -6.60
CA PHE A 185 13.84 0.74 -7.28
C PHE A 185 12.49 1.22 -6.70
N SER A 186 11.49 1.44 -7.56
CA SER A 186 10.23 2.07 -7.15
C SER A 186 9.07 1.49 -7.94
N ALA A 187 8.26 0.69 -7.26
CA ALA A 187 7.09 0.08 -7.89
C ALA A 187 6.07 1.13 -8.36
N GLN A 188 5.87 2.23 -7.62
CA GLN A 188 4.99 3.33 -8.02
C GLN A 188 5.37 3.89 -9.40
N ALA A 189 6.64 4.27 -9.61
CA ALA A 189 7.06 4.82 -10.90
C ALA A 189 6.97 3.80 -12.04
N ILE A 190 7.18 2.51 -11.74
CA ILE A 190 7.00 1.42 -12.71
C ILE A 190 5.51 1.31 -13.08
N CYS A 191 4.62 1.31 -12.11
CA CYS A 191 3.17 1.21 -12.32
C CYS A 191 2.60 2.42 -13.06
N GLU A 192 3.08 3.63 -12.77
CA GLU A 192 2.75 4.84 -13.54
C GLU A 192 3.20 4.72 -15.01
N ALA A 193 4.41 4.19 -15.25
CA ALA A 193 4.91 3.97 -16.60
C ALA A 193 4.17 2.85 -17.35
N ILE A 194 3.80 1.75 -16.66
CA ILE A 194 2.94 0.69 -17.20
C ILE A 194 1.60 1.29 -17.61
N LYS A 195 0.96 2.09 -16.75
CA LYS A 195 -0.29 2.75 -17.08
C LYS A 195 -0.16 3.65 -18.32
N SER A 196 0.88 4.47 -18.38
CA SER A 196 1.13 5.33 -19.55
C SER A 196 1.29 4.51 -20.83
N LEU A 197 2.00 3.37 -20.78
CA LEU A 197 2.16 2.50 -21.95
C LEU A 197 0.83 1.87 -22.36
N THR A 198 0.05 1.34 -21.42
CA THR A 198 -1.29 0.79 -21.67
C THR A 198 -2.20 1.83 -22.33
N ASP A 199 -2.26 3.05 -21.78
CA ASP A 199 -3.09 4.12 -22.31
C ASP A 199 -2.70 4.46 -23.78
N THR A 200 -1.40 4.53 -24.10
CA THR A 200 -0.93 4.75 -25.49
C THR A 200 -1.23 3.58 -26.44
N LEU A 201 -1.22 2.32 -25.94
CA LEU A 201 -1.58 1.14 -26.72
C LEU A 201 -3.08 1.11 -27.06
N ASP A 202 -3.92 1.57 -26.13
CA ASP A 202 -5.37 1.69 -26.36
C ASP A 202 -5.71 2.75 -27.42
N GLU A 203 -4.99 3.89 -27.40
CA GLU A 203 -5.10 4.93 -28.44
C GLU A 203 -4.69 4.37 -29.82
N LEU A 204 -3.55 3.68 -29.90
CA LEU A 204 -3.10 3.05 -31.13
C LEU A 204 -4.10 2.00 -31.62
N THR A 205 -4.64 1.16 -30.73
CA THR A 205 -5.66 0.16 -31.05
C THR A 205 -6.90 0.80 -31.67
N THR A 206 -7.35 1.93 -31.12
CA THR A 206 -8.50 2.69 -31.64
C THR A 206 -8.23 3.18 -33.06
N LEU A 207 -7.05 3.76 -33.31
CA LEU A 207 -6.66 4.24 -34.63
C LEU A 207 -6.54 3.10 -35.66
N ILE A 208 -5.86 2.01 -35.31
CA ILE A 208 -5.67 0.84 -36.18
C ILE A 208 -7.03 0.23 -36.57
N ASN A 209 -7.96 0.10 -35.62
CA ASN A 209 -9.29 -0.43 -35.89
C ASN A 209 -10.17 0.54 -36.72
N SER A 210 -9.83 1.83 -36.77
CA SER A 210 -10.58 2.82 -37.54
C SER A 210 -10.29 2.79 -39.05
N ILE A 211 -9.13 2.24 -39.46
CA ILE A 211 -8.61 2.33 -40.84
C ILE A 211 -9.62 1.86 -41.88
N VAL A 212 -10.19 0.66 -41.69
CA VAL A 212 -11.17 0.07 -42.62
C VAL A 212 -12.41 0.96 -42.73
N GLY A 213 -12.88 1.52 -41.62
CA GLY A 213 -14.02 2.44 -41.58
C GLY A 213 -13.75 3.75 -42.33
N VAL A 214 -12.57 4.36 -42.12
CA VAL A 214 -12.15 5.59 -42.81
C VAL A 214 -12.07 5.36 -44.32
N LEU A 215 -11.42 4.28 -44.75
CA LEU A 215 -11.32 3.94 -46.18
C LEU A 215 -12.68 3.62 -46.81
N THR A 216 -13.57 2.97 -46.07
CA THR A 216 -14.96 2.73 -46.53
C THR A 216 -15.71 4.06 -46.68
N GLY A 217 -15.52 5.01 -45.76
CA GLY A 217 -16.05 6.36 -45.87
C GLY A 217 -15.56 7.07 -47.14
N ILE A 218 -14.25 6.99 -47.40
CA ILE A 218 -13.62 7.54 -48.61
C ILE A 218 -14.21 6.93 -49.88
N LEU A 219 -14.31 5.59 -49.93
CA LEU A 219 -14.91 4.85 -51.04
C LEU A 219 -16.35 5.34 -51.32
N ASN A 220 -17.17 5.48 -50.28
CA ASN A 220 -18.54 5.95 -50.41
C ASN A 220 -18.62 7.41 -50.89
N SER A 221 -17.78 8.29 -50.33
CA SER A 221 -17.69 9.70 -50.76
C SER A 221 -17.30 9.82 -52.24
N LEU A 222 -16.34 9.00 -52.70
CA LEU A 222 -15.91 8.98 -54.09
C LEU A 222 -17.01 8.48 -55.03
N ASN A 223 -17.69 7.39 -54.69
CA ASN A 223 -18.82 6.86 -55.47
C ASN A 223 -19.96 7.89 -55.59
N ASN A 224 -20.27 8.60 -54.51
CA ASN A 224 -21.30 9.63 -54.51
C ASN A 224 -20.90 10.84 -55.36
N ALA A 225 -19.64 11.26 -55.30
CA ALA A 225 -19.14 12.43 -56.02
C ALA A 225 -19.14 12.24 -57.55
N VAL A 226 -18.96 11.01 -58.04
CA VAL A 226 -18.96 10.71 -59.48
C VAL A 226 -20.35 10.39 -60.04
N ALA A 227 -21.37 10.15 -59.21
CA ALA A 227 -22.68 9.64 -59.63
C ALA A 227 -23.42 10.53 -60.66
N SER A 228 -23.17 11.84 -60.67
CA SER A 228 -23.80 12.80 -61.59
C SER A 228 -22.95 13.12 -62.84
N ILE A 229 -21.70 12.65 -62.88
CA ILE A 229 -20.77 12.87 -63.99
C ILE A 229 -21.02 11.82 -65.07
N LYS A 230 -21.16 12.26 -66.32
CA LYS A 230 -21.41 11.37 -67.48
C LYS A 230 -20.17 11.13 -68.35
N ASP A 231 -19.09 11.85 -68.09
CA ASP A 231 -17.86 11.74 -68.85
C ASP A 231 -17.19 10.37 -68.62
N THR A 232 -17.02 9.61 -69.69
CA THR A 232 -16.51 8.24 -69.62
C THR A 232 -15.07 8.18 -69.12
N ALA A 233 -14.22 9.15 -69.47
CA ALA A 233 -12.83 9.18 -69.02
C ALA A 233 -12.74 9.46 -67.51
N VAL A 234 -13.56 10.37 -66.99
CA VAL A 234 -13.67 10.63 -65.54
C VAL A 234 -14.16 9.39 -64.80
N ILE A 235 -15.22 8.74 -65.29
CA ILE A 235 -15.78 7.52 -64.68
C ILE A 235 -14.73 6.40 -64.65
N THR A 236 -14.02 6.17 -65.75
CA THR A 236 -12.95 5.16 -65.81
C THR A 236 -11.83 5.45 -64.81
N ALA A 237 -11.39 6.72 -64.70
CA ALA A 237 -10.34 7.11 -63.76
C ALA A 237 -10.78 6.92 -62.29
N VAL A 238 -12.00 7.33 -61.94
CA VAL A 238 -12.55 7.13 -60.59
C VAL A 238 -12.71 5.65 -60.27
N ASN A 239 -13.20 4.84 -61.22
CA ASN A 239 -13.35 3.40 -61.04
C ASN A 239 -12.01 2.69 -60.79
N ALA A 240 -10.90 3.20 -61.34
CA ALA A 240 -9.58 2.66 -61.04
C ALA A 240 -9.22 2.84 -59.55
N LEU A 241 -9.42 4.04 -58.99
CA LEU A 241 -9.20 4.30 -57.56
C LEU A 241 -10.19 3.50 -56.68
N VAL A 242 -11.46 3.41 -57.08
CA VAL A 242 -12.46 2.56 -56.41
C VAL A 242 -12.01 1.10 -56.36
N GLY A 243 -11.43 0.55 -57.44
CA GLY A 243 -10.88 -0.80 -57.47
C GLY A 243 -9.71 -0.99 -56.50
N VAL A 244 -8.81 -0.01 -56.40
CA VAL A 244 -7.71 0.00 -55.42
C VAL A 244 -8.26 0.01 -53.99
N LEU A 245 -9.14 0.96 -53.67
CA LEU A 245 -9.78 1.05 -52.34
C LEU A 245 -10.50 -0.24 -51.97
N THR A 246 -11.27 -0.82 -52.89
CA THR A 246 -11.99 -2.08 -52.67
C THR A 246 -11.03 -3.23 -52.33
N THR A 247 -9.90 -3.30 -53.02
CA THR A 247 -8.86 -4.32 -52.75
C THR A 247 -8.22 -4.09 -51.39
N LEU A 248 -7.84 -2.85 -51.08
CA LEU A 248 -7.24 -2.51 -49.79
C LEU A 248 -8.18 -2.84 -48.62
N ILE A 249 -9.44 -2.42 -48.71
CA ILE A 249 -10.47 -2.60 -47.68
C ILE A 249 -10.79 -4.08 -47.44
N ASN A 250 -10.95 -4.87 -48.51
CA ASN A 250 -11.48 -6.23 -48.37
C ASN A 250 -10.41 -7.31 -48.21
N THR A 251 -9.20 -7.10 -48.74
CA THR A 251 -8.19 -8.18 -48.81
C THR A 251 -6.87 -7.83 -48.15
N THR A 252 -6.40 -6.59 -48.26
CA THR A 252 -5.02 -6.24 -47.87
C THR A 252 -4.93 -5.77 -46.42
N ILE A 253 -5.77 -4.80 -46.02
CA ILE A 253 -5.70 -4.17 -44.71
C ILE A 253 -6.24 -5.04 -43.58
N PRO A 254 -7.38 -5.75 -43.71
CA PRO A 254 -7.92 -6.57 -42.62
C PRO A 254 -6.93 -7.56 -41.99
N PRO A 255 -6.15 -8.37 -42.75
CA PRO A 255 -5.17 -9.28 -42.14
C PRO A 255 -4.01 -8.54 -41.46
N LEU A 256 -3.60 -7.38 -41.96
CA LEU A 256 -2.54 -6.57 -41.34
C LEU A 256 -3.02 -5.92 -40.03
N VAL A 257 -4.25 -5.41 -40.01
CA VAL A 257 -4.92 -4.92 -38.79
C VAL A 257 -5.01 -6.04 -37.75
N ALA A 258 -5.45 -7.24 -38.14
CA ALA A 258 -5.52 -8.38 -37.23
C ALA A 258 -4.15 -8.76 -36.65
N THR A 259 -3.10 -8.70 -37.47
CA THR A 259 -1.72 -8.96 -37.05
C THR A 259 -1.23 -7.90 -36.06
N THR A 260 -1.43 -6.63 -36.36
CA THR A 260 -1.05 -5.51 -35.48
C THR A 260 -1.78 -5.56 -34.15
N THR A 261 -3.09 -5.83 -34.15
CA THR A 261 -3.88 -6.00 -32.92
C THR A 261 -3.37 -7.17 -32.07
N LYS A 262 -2.89 -8.25 -32.70
CA LYS A 262 -2.25 -9.36 -31.97
C LYS A 262 -0.94 -8.94 -31.31
N SER A 263 -0.12 -8.13 -31.98
CA SER A 263 1.12 -7.60 -31.41
C SER A 263 0.86 -6.65 -30.24
N ILE A 264 -0.14 -5.77 -30.34
CA ILE A 264 -0.61 -4.94 -29.22
C ILE A 264 -1.05 -5.81 -28.03
N ASN A 265 -1.91 -6.80 -28.28
CA ASN A 265 -2.39 -7.71 -27.23
C ASN A 265 -1.27 -8.51 -26.57
N SER A 266 -0.19 -8.81 -27.29
CA SER A 266 0.98 -9.50 -26.74
C SER A 266 1.72 -8.62 -25.73
N ILE A 267 1.80 -7.31 -25.98
CA ILE A 267 2.36 -6.34 -25.03
C ILE A 267 1.43 -6.21 -23.82
N LEU A 268 0.13 -5.98 -24.03
CA LEU A 268 -0.84 -5.87 -22.93
C LEU A 268 -0.80 -7.11 -22.02
N SER A 269 -0.73 -8.31 -22.59
CA SER A 269 -0.65 -9.56 -21.83
C SER A 269 0.64 -9.69 -20.99
N ALA A 270 1.74 -9.07 -21.43
CA ALA A 270 2.97 -9.00 -20.65
C ALA A 270 2.81 -8.02 -19.46
N LEU A 271 2.16 -6.88 -19.69
CA LEU A 271 1.94 -5.86 -18.67
C LEU A 271 0.93 -6.30 -17.59
N THR A 272 -0.12 -7.04 -17.94
CA THR A 272 -1.15 -7.48 -16.98
C THR A 272 -0.66 -8.50 -15.95
N GLN A 273 0.54 -9.06 -16.13
CA GLN A 273 1.16 -9.95 -15.12
C GLN A 273 1.71 -9.18 -13.91
N VAL A 274 1.78 -7.85 -14.00
CA VAL A 274 2.26 -6.99 -12.92
C VAL A 274 1.10 -6.58 -12.04
N ASP A 275 1.12 -7.04 -10.79
CA ASP A 275 0.17 -6.61 -9.75
C ASP A 275 0.62 -5.28 -9.14
N CYS A 276 0.09 -4.18 -9.67
CA CYS A 276 0.37 -2.84 -9.17
C CYS A 276 -0.37 -2.49 -7.87
N ASP A 277 -1.42 -3.24 -7.52
CA ASP A 277 -2.22 -2.99 -6.31
C ASP A 277 -1.51 -3.57 -5.07
N ASN A 278 -0.77 -4.66 -5.25
CA ASN A 278 0.00 -5.33 -4.18
C ASN A 278 1.50 -5.32 -4.49
N ALA A 279 2.11 -4.14 -4.50
CA ALA A 279 3.55 -4.01 -4.77
C ALA A 279 4.40 -3.83 -3.51
N TYR A 280 3.80 -3.42 -2.40
CA TYR A 280 4.53 -2.98 -1.21
C TYR A 280 4.15 -3.75 0.05
N ALA A 281 5.14 -3.85 0.93
CA ALA A 281 4.94 -4.29 2.30
C ALA A 281 5.70 -3.37 3.26
N PHE A 282 5.29 -3.29 4.51
CA PHE A 282 6.07 -2.63 5.54
C PHE A 282 6.18 -3.47 6.80
N THR A 283 7.23 -3.19 7.57
CA THR A 283 7.39 -3.67 8.94
C THR A 283 7.64 -2.50 9.86
N LEU A 284 7.20 -2.62 11.11
CA LEU A 284 7.45 -1.62 12.13
C LEU A 284 8.91 -1.66 12.56
N ILE A 285 9.47 -0.49 12.83
CA ILE A 285 10.85 -0.35 13.31
C ILE A 285 10.87 0.36 14.66
N GLY A 286 11.84 -0.02 15.50
CA GLY A 286 12.04 0.60 16.80
C GLY A 286 12.52 2.04 16.70
N ASN A 287 12.20 2.84 17.72
CA ASN A 287 12.82 4.14 17.92
C ASN A 287 14.28 3.99 18.41
N ALA A 288 14.99 5.09 18.58
CA ALA A 288 16.37 5.09 19.09
C ALA A 288 16.52 4.49 20.50
N GLU A 289 15.43 4.39 21.25
CA GLU A 289 15.38 3.80 22.59
C GLU A 289 15.10 2.28 22.53
N GLY A 290 15.02 1.69 21.33
CA GLY A 290 14.73 0.27 21.13
C GLY A 290 13.26 -0.12 21.34
N THR A 291 12.36 0.86 21.49
CA THR A 291 10.92 0.62 21.67
C THR A 291 10.23 0.61 20.31
N CYS A 292 9.55 -0.50 19.99
CA CYS A 292 8.69 -0.60 18.80
C CYS A 292 7.30 -0.05 19.11
N LEU A 293 7.04 1.20 18.75
CA LEU A 293 5.70 1.78 18.84
C LEU A 293 4.80 1.18 17.76
N SER A 294 3.60 0.78 18.15
CA SER A 294 2.65 0.08 17.27
C SER A 294 1.63 1.00 16.58
N GLY A 295 1.73 2.31 16.82
CA GLY A 295 0.70 3.28 16.48
C GLY A 295 -0.35 3.42 17.57
N ARG A 296 -0.37 2.51 18.54
CA ARG A 296 -1.42 2.36 19.54
C ARG A 296 -0.81 2.44 20.94
N LYS A 297 -1.48 3.15 21.85
CA LYS A 297 -1.10 3.18 23.28
C LYS A 297 -2.35 3.11 24.14
N LEU A 298 -2.37 2.14 25.04
CA LEU A 298 -3.46 1.96 25.98
C LEU A 298 -3.08 2.64 27.30
N ILE A 299 -3.70 3.77 27.59
CA ILE A 299 -3.53 4.51 28.85
C ILE A 299 -4.45 3.89 29.90
N ILE A 300 -3.87 3.58 31.06
CA ILE A 300 -4.58 2.99 32.19
C ILE A 300 -4.42 3.93 33.37
N GLU A 301 -5.54 4.44 33.85
CA GLU A 301 -5.64 5.25 35.05
C GLU A 301 -6.31 4.42 36.13
N GLY A 302 -5.78 4.48 37.34
CA GLY A 302 -6.34 3.74 38.46
C GLY A 302 -5.91 4.29 39.80
N THR A 303 -6.49 3.70 40.83
CA THR A 303 -6.22 4.05 42.22
C THR A 303 -5.79 2.81 42.99
N LEU A 304 -4.63 2.89 43.63
CA LEU A 304 -4.14 1.90 44.58
C LEU A 304 -4.75 2.19 45.95
N LYS A 305 -5.73 1.36 46.35
CA LYS A 305 -6.36 1.42 47.68
C LYS A 305 -5.62 0.53 48.65
N GLN A 306 -5.31 1.08 49.81
CA GLN A 306 -4.38 0.47 50.74
C GLN A 306 -4.88 0.59 52.17
N LYS A 307 -4.65 -0.47 52.94
CA LYS A 307 -4.88 -0.47 54.39
C LYS A 307 -3.66 -1.04 55.08
N ILE A 308 -3.06 -0.26 55.96
CA ILE A 308 -1.96 -0.68 56.82
C ILE A 308 -2.54 -0.94 58.20
N VAL A 309 -2.27 -2.11 58.76
CA VAL A 309 -2.59 -2.50 60.13
C VAL A 309 -1.27 -2.54 60.90
N TYR A 310 -1.22 -1.86 62.04
CA TYR A 310 -0.01 -1.70 62.83
C TYR A 310 -0.32 -1.68 64.33
N THR A 311 0.64 -2.12 65.12
CA THR A 311 0.63 -2.06 66.57
C THR A 311 1.18 -0.70 67.02
N ALA A 312 0.47 -0.04 67.92
CA ALA A 312 0.80 1.30 68.40
C ALA A 312 1.91 1.29 69.46
N GLU A 313 2.83 2.26 69.40
CA GLU A 313 3.88 2.50 70.40
C GLU A 313 3.31 3.13 71.67
N VAL A 314 2.52 2.33 72.41
CA VAL A 314 1.90 2.65 73.69
C VAL A 314 1.89 1.40 74.57
N ASP A 315 1.86 1.56 75.90
CA ASP A 315 1.94 0.43 76.86
C ASP A 315 0.89 -0.67 76.63
N THR A 316 -0.28 -0.31 76.09
CA THR A 316 -1.38 -1.26 75.83
C THR A 316 -1.26 -1.99 74.48
N GLN A 317 -0.29 -1.61 73.63
CA GLN A 317 -0.04 -2.18 72.30
C GLN A 317 -1.32 -2.37 71.47
N SER A 318 -2.17 -1.35 71.49
CA SER A 318 -3.44 -1.39 70.73
C SER A 318 -3.18 -1.45 69.22
N VAL A 319 -4.00 -2.21 68.48
CA VAL A 319 -3.89 -2.34 67.02
C VAL A 319 -4.71 -1.27 66.32
N HIS A 320 -4.11 -0.57 65.37
CA HIS A 320 -4.73 0.48 64.57
C HIS A 320 -4.65 0.15 63.08
N SER A 321 -5.44 0.88 62.28
CA SER A 321 -5.28 0.83 60.83
C SER A 321 -5.40 2.19 60.18
N ALA A 322 -4.61 2.45 59.15
CA ALA A 322 -4.66 3.66 58.33
C ALA A 322 -4.97 3.29 56.87
N HIS A 323 -5.78 4.13 56.21
CA HIS A 323 -6.24 3.92 54.83
C HIS A 323 -5.61 4.97 53.93
N TYR A 324 -5.18 4.55 52.75
CA TYR A 324 -4.55 5.40 51.76
C TYR A 324 -5.08 5.08 50.37
N GLU A 325 -5.20 6.11 49.55
CA GLU A 325 -5.57 6.01 48.15
C GLU A 325 -4.54 6.82 47.35
N VAL A 326 -3.85 6.15 46.42
CA VAL A 326 -2.83 6.79 45.60
C VAL A 326 -3.16 6.53 44.13
N PRO A 327 -3.34 7.58 43.31
CA PRO A 327 -3.57 7.42 41.89
C PRO A 327 -2.28 6.96 41.21
N PHE A 328 -2.42 6.12 40.19
CA PHE A 328 -1.34 5.71 39.30
C PHE A 328 -1.79 5.85 37.84
N MET A 329 -0.79 6.02 36.97
CA MET A 329 -0.97 5.99 35.53
C MET A 329 0.04 5.02 34.94
N ALA A 330 -0.42 4.16 34.06
CA ALA A 330 0.41 3.22 33.32
C ALA A 330 0.01 3.24 31.85
N PHE A 331 0.87 2.67 31.00
CA PHE A 331 0.52 2.42 29.62
C PHE A 331 0.99 1.05 29.15
N ILE A 332 0.25 0.49 28.21
CA ILE A 332 0.63 -0.69 27.44
C ILE A 332 0.75 -0.27 25.98
N ILE A 333 1.78 -0.76 25.28
CA ILE A 333 1.86 -0.67 23.82
C ILE A 333 1.26 -1.98 23.29
N PRO A 334 -0.03 -2.00 22.91
CA PRO A 334 -0.62 -3.21 22.34
C PRO A 334 -0.03 -3.49 20.97
N TYR A 335 -0.28 -4.68 20.44
CA TYR A 335 0.07 -5.00 19.06
C TYR A 335 -0.51 -4.01 18.05
N ALA A 336 0.20 -3.89 16.94
CA ALA A 336 -0.19 -3.03 15.84
C ALA A 336 -1.42 -3.56 15.13
N LYS A 337 -2.32 -2.64 14.79
CA LYS A 337 -3.54 -2.92 14.05
C LYS A 337 -3.82 -1.70 13.18
N PHE A 338 -4.13 -1.93 11.92
CA PHE A 338 -4.34 -0.89 10.92
C PHE A 338 -5.61 -1.21 10.13
N GLU A 339 -6.34 -0.18 9.72
CA GLU A 339 -7.59 -0.34 8.99
C GLU A 339 -7.34 -1.03 7.64
N GLY A 340 -8.09 -2.10 7.35
CA GLY A 340 -7.98 -2.84 6.09
C GLY A 340 -6.72 -3.67 5.91
N LEU A 341 -5.76 -3.64 6.85
CA LEU A 341 -4.50 -4.38 6.73
C LEU A 341 -4.46 -5.59 7.65
N THR A 342 -3.93 -6.69 7.14
CA THR A 342 -3.76 -7.94 7.89
C THR A 342 -2.29 -8.20 8.17
N TYR A 343 -1.97 -8.52 9.42
CA TYR A 343 -0.62 -8.90 9.80
C TYR A 343 -0.24 -10.26 9.21
N GLN A 344 0.93 -10.35 8.58
CA GLN A 344 1.44 -11.56 7.97
C GLN A 344 2.87 -11.83 8.46
N LYS A 345 3.18 -13.12 8.62
CA LYS A 345 4.52 -13.60 8.94
C LYS A 345 5.21 -14.09 7.67
N ASN A 346 6.53 -13.95 7.61
CA ASN A 346 7.36 -14.43 6.51
C ASN A 346 6.95 -13.87 5.14
N ILE A 347 6.63 -12.58 5.07
CA ILE A 347 6.44 -11.87 3.79
C ILE A 347 7.79 -11.80 3.09
N GLU A 348 7.85 -12.28 1.85
CA GLU A 348 9.05 -12.23 1.02
C GLU A 348 9.15 -10.87 0.32
N VAL A 349 10.22 -10.12 0.61
CA VAL A 349 10.45 -8.79 0.08
C VAL A 349 11.82 -8.68 -0.58
N TYR A 350 11.92 -7.82 -1.58
CA TYR A 350 13.17 -7.50 -2.24
C TYR A 350 14.06 -6.63 -1.34
N ASP A 351 15.32 -7.03 -1.19
CA ASP A 351 16.35 -6.25 -0.53
C ASP A 351 17.44 -5.82 -1.51
N PRO A 352 17.64 -4.50 -1.72
CA PRO A 352 18.66 -3.99 -2.63
C PRO A 352 20.10 -4.27 -2.15
N VAL A 353 20.31 -4.58 -0.87
CA VAL A 353 21.66 -4.87 -0.33
C VAL A 353 22.11 -6.27 -0.76
N THR A 354 21.25 -7.26 -0.59
CA THR A 354 21.51 -8.65 -1.01
C THR A 354 21.19 -8.92 -2.47
N ASN A 355 20.47 -8.00 -3.14
CA ASN A 355 19.92 -8.17 -4.49
C ASN A 355 19.10 -9.46 -4.61
N GLY A 356 18.26 -9.71 -3.59
CA GLY A 356 17.51 -10.95 -3.45
C GLY A 356 16.40 -10.85 -2.41
N PRO A 357 15.72 -11.97 -2.13
CA PRO A 357 14.63 -11.99 -1.16
C PRO A 357 15.16 -12.00 0.28
N ILE A 358 14.45 -11.26 1.14
CA ILE A 358 14.50 -11.42 2.59
C ILE A 358 13.09 -11.62 3.12
N PHE A 359 12.96 -12.14 4.34
CA PHE A 359 11.66 -12.35 4.99
C PHE A 359 11.43 -11.31 6.08
N ILE A 360 10.26 -10.68 6.06
CA ILE A 360 9.81 -9.76 7.10
C ILE A 360 8.48 -10.21 7.70
N ASN A 361 8.16 -9.72 8.90
CA ASN A 361 6.82 -9.82 9.46
C ASN A 361 6.20 -8.43 9.47
N GLY A 362 4.98 -8.29 8.97
CA GLY A 362 4.42 -6.96 8.74
C GLY A 362 3.10 -7.00 7.97
N TYR A 363 2.91 -6.04 7.07
CA TYR A 363 1.66 -5.83 6.35
C TYR A 363 1.94 -5.57 4.87
N VAL A 364 1.15 -6.19 3.99
CA VAL A 364 1.06 -5.80 2.58
C VAL A 364 0.09 -4.63 2.49
N TYR A 365 0.44 -3.59 1.73
CA TYR A 365 -0.36 -2.36 1.64
C TYR A 365 -0.12 -1.60 0.35
N ASP A 366 -1.04 -0.69 0.02
CA ASP A 366 -0.87 0.31 -1.02
C ASP A 366 -0.46 1.66 -0.39
N PRO A 367 0.74 2.19 -0.70
CA PRO A 367 1.18 3.51 -0.25
C PRO A 367 0.27 4.66 -0.67
N SER A 368 -0.52 4.52 -1.74
CA SER A 368 -1.44 5.55 -2.22
C SER A 368 -2.65 5.77 -1.30
N VAL A 369 -3.08 4.70 -0.60
CA VAL A 369 -4.16 4.72 0.38
C VAL A 369 -3.67 5.26 1.73
N GLY A 370 -2.39 5.04 2.05
CA GLY A 370 -1.78 5.39 3.33
C GLY A 370 -1.97 4.31 4.40
N ILE A 371 -1.52 4.61 5.63
CA ILE A 371 -1.59 3.69 6.77
C ILE A 371 -2.37 4.38 7.89
N THR A 372 -3.57 3.88 8.19
CA THR A 372 -4.44 4.39 9.26
C THR A 372 -4.41 3.43 10.44
N VAL A 373 -4.11 3.95 11.64
CA VAL A 373 -4.10 3.15 12.88
C VAL A 373 -5.53 2.78 13.27
N ASP A 374 -5.76 1.49 13.51
CA ASP A 374 -7.06 1.00 13.97
C ASP A 374 -7.16 1.12 15.51
N LEU A 375 -8.00 2.05 15.97
CA LEU A 375 -8.34 2.23 17.38
C LEU A 375 -9.62 1.49 17.79
N CYS A 376 -10.24 0.77 16.88
CA CYS A 376 -11.52 0.13 17.09
C CYS A 376 -11.41 -1.24 17.75
N GLU A 377 -10.96 -1.24 18.99
CA GLU A 377 -10.78 -2.44 19.81
C GLU A 377 -10.79 -2.07 21.29
N GLU A 378 -11.69 -2.70 22.04
CA GLU A 378 -11.71 -2.56 23.48
C GLU A 378 -10.71 -3.53 24.14
N PHE A 379 -10.18 -3.15 25.30
CA PHE A 379 -9.26 -3.97 26.06
C PHE A 379 -9.74 -4.16 27.49
N ASN A 380 -9.81 -5.42 27.91
CA ASN A 380 -10.04 -5.80 29.31
C ASN A 380 -8.70 -5.92 30.04
N ILE A 381 -8.52 -5.20 31.14
CA ILE A 381 -7.27 -5.22 31.89
C ILE A 381 -7.33 -6.25 33.03
N GLU A 382 -6.50 -7.27 32.92
CA GLU A 382 -6.15 -8.13 34.04
C GLU A 382 -5.09 -7.45 34.89
N LYS A 383 -5.37 -7.33 36.19
CA LYS A 383 -4.50 -6.67 37.16
C LYS A 383 -3.97 -7.69 38.16
N CYS A 384 -2.68 -7.63 38.42
CA CYS A 384 -2.05 -8.49 39.40
C CYS A 384 -1.06 -7.70 40.27
N ILE A 385 -1.25 -7.75 41.60
CA ILE A 385 -0.24 -7.29 42.55
C ILE A 385 0.75 -8.44 42.71
N GLU A 386 1.95 -8.28 42.19
CA GLU A 386 3.00 -9.30 42.32
C GLU A 386 3.66 -9.20 43.70
N ASP A 387 4.11 -8.01 44.06
CA ASP A 387 4.81 -7.78 45.31
C ASP A 387 4.33 -6.52 46.05
N VAL A 388 4.49 -6.58 47.37
CA VAL A 388 4.21 -5.48 48.29
C VAL A 388 5.37 -5.45 49.26
N TYR A 389 6.21 -4.44 49.13
CA TYR A 389 7.32 -4.16 50.02
C TYR A 389 6.95 -2.99 50.93
N VAL A 390 7.24 -3.12 52.22
CA VAL A 390 6.86 -2.13 53.23
C VAL A 390 7.82 -2.15 54.41
N TYR A 391 8.17 -0.98 54.94
CA TYR A 391 8.86 -0.84 56.22
C TYR A 391 8.61 0.53 56.83
N ALA A 392 8.67 0.63 58.16
CA ALA A 392 8.59 1.90 58.87
C ALA A 392 9.90 2.68 58.71
N LEU A 393 9.83 3.92 58.23
CA LEU A 393 10.97 4.84 58.18
C LEU A 393 11.23 5.46 59.57
N ASP A 394 10.15 5.76 60.28
CA ASP A 394 10.12 6.26 61.66
C ASP A 394 8.71 6.00 62.25
N PRO A 395 8.42 6.37 63.52
CA PRO A 395 7.14 6.08 64.16
C PRO A 395 5.91 6.71 63.46
N ARG A 396 6.09 7.61 62.48
CA ARG A 396 5.02 8.33 61.79
C ARG A 396 5.02 8.17 60.28
N ARG A 397 6.07 7.61 59.68
CA ARG A 397 6.23 7.48 58.22
C ARG A 397 6.57 6.06 57.83
N ILE A 398 5.92 5.58 56.77
CA ILE A 398 6.10 4.24 56.22
C ILE A 398 6.56 4.37 54.77
N PHE A 399 7.65 3.72 54.40
CA PHE A 399 7.99 3.52 52.99
C PHE A 399 7.27 2.29 52.48
N LYS A 400 6.71 2.39 51.28
CA LYS A 400 6.06 1.28 50.61
C LYS A 400 6.36 1.29 49.12
N ASN A 401 6.49 0.11 48.55
CA ASN A 401 6.49 -0.08 47.10
C ASN A 401 5.54 -1.23 46.74
N VAL A 402 4.66 -1.02 45.77
CA VAL A 402 3.78 -2.06 45.22
C VAL A 402 4.13 -2.31 43.77
N THR A 403 4.49 -3.55 43.44
CA THR A 403 4.73 -3.98 42.06
C THR A 403 3.43 -4.51 41.47
N VAL A 404 3.02 -3.92 40.36
CA VAL A 404 1.75 -4.19 39.69
C VAL A 404 2.00 -4.64 38.25
N PHE A 405 1.50 -5.82 37.92
CA PHE A 405 1.35 -6.31 36.56
C PHE A 405 -0.03 -5.94 36.00
N LEU A 406 -0.05 -5.38 34.81
CA LEU A 406 -1.25 -5.10 34.03
C LEU A 406 -1.13 -5.81 32.68
N LYS A 407 -2.11 -6.65 32.35
CA LYS A 407 -2.20 -7.34 31.06
C LYS A 407 -3.50 -6.96 30.37
N ALA A 408 -3.41 -6.49 29.14
CA ALA A 408 -4.57 -6.18 28.31
C ALA A 408 -4.97 -7.40 27.48
N LYS A 409 -6.23 -7.81 27.60
CA LYS A 409 -6.86 -8.83 26.76
C LYS A 409 -7.80 -8.14 25.76
N PRO A 410 -7.69 -8.43 24.45
CA PRO A 410 -8.65 -7.94 23.48
C PRO A 410 -10.08 -8.31 23.89
N GLY A 411 -10.97 -7.34 23.82
CA GLY A 411 -12.40 -7.44 24.11
C GLY A 411 -13.23 -7.46 22.82
N ALA A 412 -14.33 -6.72 22.82
CA ALA A 412 -15.13 -6.52 21.62
C ALA A 412 -14.44 -5.54 20.66
N SER A 413 -14.61 -5.76 19.36
CA SER A 413 -14.46 -4.69 18.36
C SER A 413 -15.60 -3.70 18.53
N CYS A 414 -15.38 -2.40 18.27
CA CYS A 414 -16.54 -1.52 18.11
C CYS A 414 -17.29 -1.98 16.87
N ASN A 415 -18.54 -2.40 17.08
CA ASN A 415 -19.46 -2.71 16.00
C ASN A 415 -19.96 -1.42 15.36
#